data_AF-A0A444U255-F1
#
_entry.id   AF-A0A444U255-F1
#
_cell.length_a   1.000
_cell.length_b   1.000
_cell.length_c   1.000
_cell.angle_alpha   90.00
_cell.angle_beta   90.00
_cell.angle_gamma   90.00
#
_symmetry.space_group_name_H-M   'P 1'
#
loop_
_entity.id
_entity.type
_entity.pdbx_description
1 polymer ?
#
loop_
_entity_poly.entity_id
_entity_poly.type
_entity_poly.pdbx_seq_one_letter_code
_entity_poly.pdbx_strand_id
1 'polypeptide(L)' 'MITEGGVVLVSHDERLIRMVCKELWVCENGTVRRIDGGFDEYREILQEEFRKEGYL' A
#
# COMPACT_ATOMS: atom_id res chain seq x y z
N MET A 1 -25.10 12.61 -18.15
CA MET A 1 -24.42 11.31 -18.31
C MET A 1 -23.31 11.30 -17.28
N ILE A 2 -23.39 10.44 -16.26
CA ILE A 2 -22.34 10.32 -15.24
C ILE A 2 -21.58 9.04 -15.54
N THR A 3 -20.28 9.14 -15.80
CA THR A 3 -19.39 8.00 -15.95
C THR A 3 -18.71 7.73 -14.61
N GLU A 4 -18.77 6.49 -14.12
CA GLU A 4 -17.97 6.07 -12.98
C GLU A 4 -16.56 5.77 -13.46
N GLY A 5 -15.59 6.59 -13.02
CA GLY A 5 -14.17 6.39 -13.29
C GLY A 5 -13.44 5.79 -12.09
N GLY A 6 -12.21 5.34 -12.32
CA GLY A 6 -11.28 4.92 -11.27
C GLY A 6 -10.13 5.92 -11.13
N VAL A 7 -9.53 5.97 -9.94
CA VAL A 7 -8.32 6.75 -9.67
C VAL A 7 -7.26 5.81 -9.11
N VAL A 8 -6.07 5.88 -9.68
CA VAL A 8 -4.86 5.27 -9.09
C VAL A 8 -4.07 6.40 -8.44
N LEU A 9 -3.85 6.28 -7.13
CA LEU A 9 -3.04 7.21 -6.36
C LEU A 9 -1.71 6.55 -6.00
N VAL A 10 -0.61 7.20 -6.36
CA VAL A 10 0.74 6.86 -5.87
C VAL A 10 1.19 8.01 -4.97
N SER A 11 1.50 7.70 -3.72
CA SER A 11 1.92 8.68 -2.73
C SER A 11 2.87 8.03 -1.73
N HIS A 12 3.69 8.85 -1.09
CA HIS A 12 4.47 8.46 0.09
C HIS A 12 3.80 8.90 1.41
N ASP A 13 2.71 9.67 1.35
CA ASP A 13 1.97 10.14 2.53
C ASP A 13 0.90 9.13 2.96
N GLU A 14 1.11 8.50 4.13
CA GLU A 14 0.20 7.52 4.72
C GLU A 14 -1.21 8.09 4.96
N ARG A 15 -1.33 9.34 5.43
CA ARG A 15 -2.63 9.92 5.77
C ARG A 15 -3.46 10.13 4.51
N LEU A 16 -2.84 10.62 3.44
CA LEU A 16 -3.52 10.79 2.15
C LEU A 16 -4.01 9.44 1.60
N ILE A 17 -3.16 8.41 1.64
CA ILE A 17 -3.50 7.06 1.17
C ILE A 17 -4.70 6.54 1.96
N ARG A 18 -4.66 6.61 3.30
CA ARG A 18 -5.75 6.13 4.16
C ARG A 18 -7.06 6.90 3.97
N MET A 19 -7.00 8.20 3.64
CA MET A 19 -8.20 9.02 3.44
C MET A 19 -8.88 8.77 2.08
N VAL A 20 -8.12 8.45 1.04
CA VAL A 20 -8.63 8.44 -0.34
C VAL A 20 -8.78 7.02 -0.90
N CYS A 21 -7.85 6.12 -0.59
CA CYS A 21 -7.77 4.81 -1.23
C CYS A 21 -8.72 3.81 -0.54
N LYS A 22 -9.45 3.05 -1.36
CA LYS A 22 -10.28 1.91 -0.89
C LYS A 22 -9.51 0.60 -0.83
N GLU A 23 -8.43 0.51 -1.60
CA GLU A 23 -7.56 -0.66 -1.70
C GLU A 23 -6.11 -0.20 -1.67
N LEU A 24 -5.23 -1.03 -1.12
CA LEU A 24 -3.80 -0.80 -1.12
C LEU A 24 -3.12 -1.85 -1.99
N TRP A 25 -2.23 -1.38 -2.86
CA TRP A 25 -1.45 -2.22 -3.77
C TRP A 25 0.04 -1.93 -3.55
N VAL A 26 0.82 -2.99 -3.42
CA VAL A 26 2.28 -2.92 -3.20
C VAL A 26 2.98 -3.43 -4.46
N CYS A 27 3.95 -2.66 -4.92
CA CYS A 27 4.80 -2.99 -6.07
C CYS A 27 6.21 -3.31 -5.58
N GLU A 28 6.58 -4.59 -5.63
CA GLU A 28 7.85 -5.09 -5.13
C GLU A 28 8.25 -6.39 -5.85
N ASN A 29 9.56 -6.69 -5.92
CA ASN A 29 10.07 -7.94 -6.48
C ASN A 29 9.57 -8.25 -7.91
N GLY A 30 9.35 -7.20 -8.73
CA GLY A 30 8.81 -7.34 -10.08
C GLY A 30 7.33 -7.74 -10.14
N THR A 31 6.60 -7.66 -9.03
CA THR A 31 5.19 -8.02 -8.91
C THR A 31 4.38 -6.88 -8.30
N VAL A 32 3.06 -6.93 -8.51
CA VAL A 32 2.11 -6.04 -7.85
C VAL A 32 1.06 -6.90 -7.16
N ARG A 33 0.86 -6.72 -5.86
CA ARG A 33 -0.13 -7.48 -5.07
C ARG A 33 -1.00 -6.54 -4.25
N ARG A 34 -2.26 -6.92 -4.06
CA ARG A 34 -3.18 -6.23 -3.15
C ARG A 34 -2.87 -6.62 -1.70
N ILE A 35 -3.00 -5.66 -0.78
CA ILE A 35 -2.93 -5.88 0.67
C ILE A 35 -4.35 -5.85 1.22
N ASP A 36 -4.83 -6.99 1.72
CA ASP A 36 -6.22 -7.15 2.15
C ASP A 36 -6.49 -6.50 3.53
N GLY A 37 -5.50 -6.49 4.42
CA GLY A 37 -5.52 -5.82 5.73
C GLY A 37 -5.18 -4.32 5.68
N GLY A 38 -5.09 -3.74 4.47
CA GLY A 38 -4.84 -2.33 4.26
C GLY A 38 -3.45 -1.88 4.74
N PHE A 39 -3.36 -0.62 5.19
CA PHE A 39 -2.07 0.00 5.49
C PHE A 39 -1.42 -0.54 6.77
N ASP A 40 -2.20 -1.00 7.74
CA ASP A 40 -1.65 -1.56 9.00
C ASP A 40 -0.90 -2.88 8.74
N GLU A 41 -1.49 -3.79 7.97
CA GLU A 41 -0.80 -5.02 7.53
C GLU A 41 0.45 -4.68 6.71
N TYR A 42 0.37 -3.70 5.80
CA TYR A 42 1.54 -3.27 5.04
C TYR A 42 2.68 -2.78 5.94
N ARG A 43 2.37 -2.04 7.02
CA ARG A 43 3.38 -1.59 7.99
C ARG A 43 4.02 -2.77 8.73
N GLU A 44 3.23 -3.78 9.11
CA GLU A 44 3.75 -4.99 9.77
C GLU A 44 4.71 -5.74 8.83
N ILE A 45 4.33 -5.92 7.57
CA ILE A 45 5.19 -6.54 6.55
C ILE A 45 6.53 -5.80 6.44
N LEU A 46 6.50 -4.46 6.28
CA LEU A 46 7.72 -3.65 6.18
C LEU A 46 8.61 -3.79 7.43
N GLN A 47 8.01 -3.81 8.63
CA GLN A 47 8.77 -3.99 9.87
C GLN A 47 9.45 -5.35 9.95
N GLU A 48 8.77 -6.41 9.51
CA GLU A 48 9.35 -7.75 9.44
C GLU A 48 10.49 -7.84 8.42
N GLU A 49 10.34 -7.19 7.26
CA GLU A 49 11.38 -7.14 6.23
C GLU A 49 12.64 -6.44 6.73
N PHE A 50 12.51 -5.25 7.33
CA PHE A 50 13.66 -4.55 7.89
C PHE A 50 14.38 -5.34 8.98
N ARG A 51 13.63 -6.10 9.80
CA ARG A 51 14.21 -7.00 10.81
C ARG A 51 14.99 -8.15 10.16
N LYS A 52 14.46 -8.77 9.10
CA LYS A 52 15.14 -9.88 8.39
C LYS A 52 16.43 -9.43 7.71
N GLU A 53 16.45 -8.21 7.20
CA GLU A 53 17.62 -7.62 6.53
C GLU A 53 18.66 -7.03 7.51
N GLY A 54 18.38 -7.02 8.82
CA GLY A 54 19.31 -6.54 9.84
C GLY A 54 19.43 -5.00 9.90
N TYR A 55 18.45 -4.27 9.36
CA TYR A 55 18.35 -2.82 9.51
C TYR A 55 17.73 -2.40 10.85
N LEU A 56 17.15 -3.36 11.58
CA LEU A 56 16.42 -3.20 12.85
C LEU A 56 16.82 -4.27 13.87
#